data_AF-A0A7S0B0G0-F1
#
_entry.id   AF-A0A7S0B0G0-F1
#
_cell.length_a   1.000
_cell.length_b   1.000
_cell.length_c   1.000
_cell.angle_alpha   90.00
_cell.angle_beta   90.00
_cell.angle_gamma   90.00
#
_symmetry.space_group_name_H-M   'P 1'
#
loop_
_entity.id
_entity.type
_entity.pdbx_description
1 polymer ?
#
loop_
_entity_poly.entity_id
_entity_poly.type
_entity_poly.pdbx_seq_one_letter_code
_entity_poly.pdbx_strand_id
1 'polypeptide(L)'
;GKVLFPAACSTPEFIKTFKTLIATVNAYTAEAMWWCSRDPDYVAFSHSNLNVDKVFFWRDEDLKLHAGVLDWGGVACSSVGWKLWWWLYCCEYPFLSEALDGLLECFIEEYHVHGGPLLDRDELRWQFCLAALVQGVGLLDAVPQIYRMCPKRHWPAIRDRHDARIAANVDGKNTLRVYIGTFVNICSMISEWGIPERFDRWVDEVVALTGMARKSVLVP
;
A
#
# COMPACT_ATOMS: atom_id res chain seq x y z
N GLY A 1 5.60 -24.80 10.03
CA GLY A 1 6.78 -24.12 9.48
C GLY A 1 6.78 -22.67 9.94
N LYS A 2 7.81 -21.89 9.66
CA LYS A 2 7.76 -20.42 9.86
C LYS A 2 6.78 -19.84 8.84
N VAL A 3 5.81 -19.05 9.30
CA VAL A 3 4.74 -18.43 8.49
C VAL A 3 4.85 -16.91 8.60
N LEU A 4 6.06 -16.38 8.39
CA LEU A 4 6.28 -14.93 8.40
C LEU A 4 5.71 -14.27 7.13
N PHE A 5 5.78 -14.99 6.02
CA PHE A 5 5.27 -14.57 4.72
C PHE A 5 4.35 -15.67 4.17
N PRO A 6 3.43 -15.33 3.24
CA PRO A 6 2.64 -16.32 2.52
C PRO A 6 3.52 -17.41 1.89
N ALA A 7 3.02 -18.64 1.81
CA ALA A 7 3.78 -19.77 1.28
C ALA A 7 4.26 -19.53 -0.16
N ALA A 8 3.42 -18.88 -0.98
CA ALA A 8 3.75 -18.47 -2.35
C ALA A 8 5.01 -17.60 -2.40
N CYS A 9 5.28 -16.78 -1.38
CA CYS A 9 6.43 -15.88 -1.36
C CYS A 9 7.78 -16.59 -1.18
N SER A 10 7.76 -17.87 -0.81
CA SER A 10 8.97 -18.66 -0.58
C SER A 10 9.38 -19.48 -1.81
N THR A 11 8.64 -19.43 -2.92
CA THR A 11 8.97 -20.16 -4.14
C THR A 11 10.06 -19.43 -4.94
N PRO A 12 10.98 -20.15 -5.59
CA PRO A 12 11.97 -19.53 -6.49
C PRO A 12 11.31 -18.67 -7.58
N GLU A 13 10.16 -19.11 -8.08
CA GLU A 13 9.39 -18.42 -9.11
C GLU A 13 8.87 -17.07 -8.61
N PHE A 14 8.24 -17.03 -7.44
CA PHE A 14 7.77 -15.78 -6.87
C PHE A 14 8.92 -14.83 -6.57
N ILE A 15 10.03 -15.32 -6.01
CA ILE A 15 11.20 -14.49 -5.71
C ILE A 15 11.75 -13.85 -7.00
N LYS A 16 11.81 -14.61 -8.10
CA LYS A 16 12.23 -14.08 -9.40
C LYS A 16 11.25 -13.00 -9.89
N THR A 17 9.96 -13.28 -9.88
CA THR A 17 8.92 -12.33 -10.30
C THR A 17 8.95 -11.05 -9.45
N PHE A 18 9.05 -11.18 -8.13
CA PHE A 18 9.11 -10.07 -7.20
C PHE A 18 10.33 -9.17 -7.47
N LYS A 19 11.52 -9.77 -7.63
CA LYS A 19 12.75 -9.02 -7.94
C LYS A 19 12.61 -8.22 -9.23
N THR A 20 12.11 -8.86 -10.30
CA THR A 20 11.90 -8.18 -11.58
C THR A 20 10.87 -7.07 -11.47
N LEU A 21 9.71 -7.37 -10.86
CA LEU A 21 8.64 -6.40 -10.69
C LEU A 21 9.10 -5.19 -9.89
N ILE A 22 9.68 -5.38 -8.70
CA ILE A 22 10.08 -4.26 -7.84
C ILE A 22 11.23 -3.45 -8.43
N ALA A 23 12.18 -4.08 -9.14
CA ALA A 23 13.21 -3.34 -9.87
C ALA A 23 12.60 -2.46 -10.97
N THR A 24 11.60 -2.98 -11.70
CA THR A 24 10.89 -2.19 -12.71
C THR A 24 10.02 -1.10 -12.09
N VAL A 25 9.32 -1.38 -10.99
CA VAL A 25 8.57 -0.36 -10.23
C VAL A 25 9.50 0.76 -9.80
N ASN A 26 10.68 0.45 -9.25
CA ASN A 26 11.67 1.46 -8.87
C ASN A 26 12.04 2.36 -10.06
N ALA A 27 12.32 1.74 -11.22
CA ALA A 27 12.61 2.48 -12.44
C ALA A 27 11.45 3.37 -12.91
N TYR A 28 10.20 3.00 -12.62
CA TYR A 28 8.97 3.69 -13.02
C TYR A 28 8.29 4.51 -11.90
N THR A 29 8.97 4.76 -10.78
CA THR A 29 8.37 5.44 -9.61
C THR A 29 7.80 6.80 -9.96
N ALA A 30 8.53 7.61 -10.76
CA ALA A 30 8.08 8.94 -11.16
C ALA A 30 6.82 8.86 -12.03
N GLU A 31 6.77 7.90 -12.95
CA GLU A 31 5.62 7.67 -13.82
C GLU A 31 4.41 7.14 -13.07
N ALA A 32 4.60 6.31 -12.03
CA ALA A 32 3.52 5.87 -11.15
C ALA A 32 2.90 7.05 -10.39
N MET A 33 3.74 7.94 -9.85
CA MET A 33 3.27 9.15 -9.16
C MET A 33 2.57 10.12 -10.11
N TRP A 34 3.12 10.31 -11.32
CA TRP A 34 2.48 11.10 -12.38
C TRP A 34 1.14 10.49 -12.78
N TRP A 35 1.08 9.18 -13.03
CA TRP A 35 -0.15 8.47 -13.42
C TRP A 35 -1.26 8.74 -12.43
N CYS A 36 -0.99 8.56 -11.14
CA CYS A 36 -1.99 8.76 -10.10
C CYS A 36 -2.45 10.23 -9.98
N SER A 37 -1.65 11.19 -10.45
CA SER A 37 -1.93 12.62 -10.33
C SER A 37 -2.31 13.30 -11.65
N ARG A 38 -2.42 12.54 -12.75
CA ARG A 38 -2.64 13.10 -14.11
C ARG A 38 -4.06 13.60 -14.31
N ASP A 39 -5.01 12.96 -13.67
CA ASP A 39 -6.43 13.26 -13.78
C ASP A 39 -6.86 14.08 -12.55
N PRO A 40 -7.29 15.35 -12.74
CA PRO A 40 -7.68 16.21 -11.65
C PRO A 40 -8.87 15.67 -10.84
N ASP A 41 -9.71 14.81 -11.42
CA ASP A 41 -10.87 14.25 -10.71
C ASP A 41 -10.43 13.37 -9.52
N TYR A 42 -9.26 12.74 -9.63
CA TYR A 42 -8.66 11.92 -8.59
C TYR A 42 -7.83 12.72 -7.58
N VAL A 43 -7.67 14.04 -7.75
CA VAL A 43 -6.83 14.87 -6.88
C VAL A 43 -7.70 15.65 -5.90
N ALA A 44 -7.52 15.38 -4.60
CA ALA A 44 -8.24 16.10 -3.55
C ALA A 44 -7.30 16.56 -2.43
N PHE A 45 -7.68 17.64 -1.76
CA PHE A 45 -7.08 18.02 -0.48
C PHE A 45 -7.52 17.04 0.59
N SER A 46 -6.59 16.21 1.06
CA SER A 46 -6.93 15.13 1.98
C SER A 46 -5.78 14.74 2.89
N HIS A 47 -6.12 14.00 3.93
CA HIS A 47 -5.20 13.54 4.96
C HIS A 47 -4.17 12.57 4.37
N SER A 48 -2.91 12.66 4.80
CA SER A 48 -1.83 11.85 4.23
C SER A 48 -1.71 10.45 4.80
N ASN A 49 -2.19 10.22 6.03
CA ASN A 49 -2.02 8.95 6.74
C ASN A 49 -3.22 8.64 7.67
N LEU A 50 -4.43 8.56 7.10
CA LEU A 50 -5.69 8.45 7.84
C LEU A 50 -5.95 7.04 8.39
N ASN A 51 -5.00 6.53 9.18
CA ASN A 51 -5.18 5.29 9.92
C ASN A 51 -6.14 5.49 11.10
N VAL A 52 -6.65 4.40 11.66
CA VAL A 52 -7.61 4.42 12.78
C VAL A 52 -7.10 5.15 14.03
N ASP A 53 -5.78 5.22 14.24
CA ASP A 53 -5.18 5.97 15.35
C ASP A 53 -5.21 7.50 15.16
N LYS A 54 -5.63 7.97 13.98
CA LYS A 54 -5.83 9.39 13.63
C LYS A 54 -7.30 9.79 13.63
N VAL A 55 -8.18 8.91 14.09
CA VAL A 55 -9.62 9.13 14.16
C VAL A 55 -10.09 9.03 15.61
N PHE A 56 -10.98 9.93 16.01
CA PHE A 56 -11.72 9.81 17.28
C PHE A 56 -13.20 9.67 16.99
N PHE A 57 -13.87 8.90 17.83
CA PHE A 57 -15.28 8.58 17.67
C PHE A 57 -16.07 9.05 18.88
N TRP A 58 -17.26 9.58 18.66
CA TRP A 58 -18.21 9.91 19.72
C TRP A 58 -19.63 9.59 19.27
N ARG A 59 -20.56 9.58 20.21
CA ARG A 59 -21.99 9.52 19.91
C ARG A 59 -22.65 10.82 20.31
N ASP A 60 -23.61 11.28 19.52
CA ASP A 60 -24.45 12.41 19.89
C ASP A 60 -25.58 11.97 20.85
N GLU A 61 -26.50 12.90 21.14
CA GLU A 61 -27.65 12.68 22.03
C GLU A 61 -28.60 11.59 21.51
N ASP A 62 -28.65 11.37 20.19
CA ASP A 62 -29.46 10.34 19.52
C ASP A 62 -28.72 9.00 19.36
N LEU A 63 -27.56 8.84 20.00
CA LEU A 63 -26.67 7.70 19.89
C LEU A 63 -26.09 7.46 18.49
N LYS A 64 -26.17 8.44 17.58
CA LYS A 64 -25.57 8.34 16.25
C LYS A 64 -24.06 8.37 16.36
N LEU A 65 -23.37 7.46 15.68
CA LEU A 65 -21.90 7.43 15.67
C LEU A 65 -21.37 8.54 14.76
N HIS A 66 -20.45 9.34 15.31
CA HIS A 66 -19.69 10.36 14.59
C HIS A 66 -18.21 10.04 14.65
N ALA A 67 -17.48 10.57 13.68
CA ALA A 67 -16.03 10.46 13.59
C ALA A 67 -15.41 11.82 13.30
N GLY A 68 -14.24 12.06 13.86
CA GLY A 68 -13.43 13.25 13.63
C GLY A 68 -11.98 12.86 13.41
N VAL A 69 -11.26 13.68 12.67
CA VAL A 69 -9.89 13.39 12.23
C VAL A 69 -8.89 14.29 12.95
N LEU A 70 -7.77 13.70 13.36
CA LEU A 70 -6.65 14.34 14.04
C LEU A 70 -5.43 14.41 13.10
N ASP A 71 -4.37 15.09 13.56
CA ASP A 71 -3.03 15.05 12.94
C ASP A 71 -2.95 15.54 11.48
N TRP A 72 -3.54 16.71 11.24
CA TRP A 72 -3.56 17.36 9.93
C TRP A 72 -2.19 17.90 9.45
N GLY A 73 -1.09 17.62 10.13
CA GLY A 73 0.22 18.20 9.80
C GLY A 73 0.77 17.81 8.43
N GLY A 74 0.34 16.66 7.89
CA GLY A 74 0.78 16.14 6.60
C GLY A 74 -0.20 16.33 5.45
N VAL A 75 -1.24 17.14 5.60
CA VAL A 75 -2.28 17.28 4.56
C VAL A 75 -1.76 18.00 3.33
N ALA A 76 -2.21 17.54 2.16
CA ALA A 76 -1.83 18.10 0.87
C ALA A 76 -2.87 17.75 -0.18
N CYS A 77 -2.84 18.42 -1.33
CA CYS A 77 -3.53 17.96 -2.53
C CYS A 77 -2.73 16.80 -3.15
N SER A 78 -3.37 15.66 -3.33
CA SER A 78 -2.78 14.52 -4.04
C SER A 78 -3.87 13.56 -4.51
N SER A 79 -3.46 12.58 -5.33
CA SER A 79 -4.28 11.43 -5.69
C SER A 79 -4.95 10.80 -4.46
N VAL A 80 -6.27 10.61 -4.54
CA VAL A 80 -7.06 9.86 -3.54
C VAL A 80 -6.78 8.37 -3.63
N GLY A 81 -6.58 7.81 -4.83
CA GLY A 81 -6.17 6.42 -5.02
C GLY A 81 -4.84 6.11 -4.35
N TRP A 82 -3.87 7.02 -4.48
CA TRP A 82 -2.59 6.91 -3.79
C TRP A 82 -2.74 6.93 -2.28
N LYS A 83 -3.58 7.83 -1.76
CA LYS A 83 -3.81 7.99 -0.32
C LYS A 83 -4.59 6.84 0.30
N LEU A 84 -5.54 6.24 -0.42
CA LEU A 84 -6.30 5.08 0.07
C LEU A 84 -5.37 3.94 0.49
N TRP A 85 -4.26 3.72 -0.22
CA TRP A 85 -3.23 2.80 0.24
C TRP A 85 -2.68 3.20 1.61
N TRP A 86 -2.25 4.44 1.79
CA TRP A 86 -1.74 4.93 3.08
C TRP A 86 -2.76 4.95 4.22
N TRP A 87 -4.06 4.90 3.91
CA TRP A 87 -5.11 4.81 4.91
C TRP A 87 -5.41 3.36 5.31
N LEU A 88 -5.11 2.41 4.43
CA LEU A 88 -5.47 0.99 4.58
C LEU A 88 -4.26 0.05 4.70
N TYR A 89 -3.02 0.52 4.51
CA TYR A 89 -1.82 -0.33 4.47
C TYR A 89 -1.55 -1.08 5.79
N CYS A 90 -2.09 -0.59 6.90
CA CYS A 90 -2.02 -1.25 8.21
C CYS A 90 -3.07 -2.35 8.40
N CYS A 91 -4.07 -2.47 7.52
CA CYS A 91 -5.03 -3.56 7.56
C CYS A 91 -4.34 -4.90 7.26
N GLU A 92 -4.91 -6.00 7.75
CA GLU A 92 -4.40 -7.33 7.39
C GLU A 92 -4.88 -7.74 6.00
N TYR A 93 -4.03 -8.47 5.25
CA TYR A 93 -4.36 -8.88 3.90
C TYR A 93 -5.72 -9.61 3.73
N PRO A 94 -6.15 -10.54 4.61
CA PRO A 94 -7.46 -11.17 4.44
C PRO A 94 -8.61 -10.16 4.42
N PHE A 95 -8.55 -9.15 5.30
CA PHE A 95 -9.52 -8.05 5.30
C PHE A 95 -9.43 -7.22 4.02
N LEU A 96 -8.22 -6.86 3.57
CA LEU A 96 -8.06 -6.11 2.32
C LEU A 96 -8.57 -6.88 1.11
N SER A 97 -8.29 -8.19 1.02
CA SER A 97 -8.70 -9.04 -0.10
C SER A 97 -10.22 -9.17 -0.19
N GLU A 98 -10.90 -9.26 0.95
CA GLU A 98 -12.36 -9.36 1.03
C GLU A 98 -13.07 -8.02 0.86
N ALA A 99 -12.57 -6.96 1.52
CA ALA A 99 -13.33 -5.72 1.69
C ALA A 99 -12.93 -4.59 0.74
N LEU A 100 -11.78 -4.66 0.04
CA LEU A 100 -11.27 -3.51 -0.71
C LEU A 100 -12.28 -3.00 -1.74
N ASP A 101 -12.92 -3.86 -2.53
CA ASP A 101 -13.87 -3.39 -3.56
C ASP A 101 -15.06 -2.65 -2.94
N GLY A 102 -15.64 -3.17 -1.85
CA GLY A 102 -16.72 -2.48 -1.13
C GLY A 102 -16.26 -1.18 -0.46
N LEU A 103 -15.01 -1.11 0.02
CA LEU A 103 -14.44 0.14 0.54
C LEU A 103 -14.23 1.19 -0.55
N LEU A 104 -13.80 0.78 -1.74
CA LEU A 104 -13.67 1.67 -2.89
C LEU A 104 -15.03 2.18 -3.36
N GLU A 105 -16.04 1.30 -3.45
CA GLU A 105 -17.41 1.69 -3.82
C GLU A 105 -17.99 2.70 -2.82
N CYS A 106 -17.89 2.40 -1.51
CA CYS A 106 -18.29 3.33 -0.45
C CYS A 106 -17.56 4.68 -0.57
N PHE A 107 -16.24 4.68 -0.80
CA PHE A 107 -15.49 5.92 -0.99
C PHE A 107 -15.99 6.71 -2.21
N ILE A 108 -16.21 6.05 -3.35
CA ILE A 108 -16.66 6.69 -4.59
C ILE A 108 -18.05 7.32 -4.40
N GLU A 109 -18.97 6.60 -3.77
CA GLU A 109 -20.33 7.07 -3.48
C GLU A 109 -20.31 8.28 -2.56
N GLU A 110 -19.63 8.18 -1.41
CA GLU A 110 -19.55 9.26 -0.42
C GLU A 110 -18.80 10.47 -0.97
N TYR A 111 -17.71 10.25 -1.71
CA TYR A 111 -16.98 11.33 -2.38
C TYR A 111 -17.89 12.07 -3.36
N HIS A 112 -18.68 11.35 -4.15
CA HIS A 112 -19.61 11.96 -5.11
C HIS A 112 -20.75 12.73 -4.42
N VAL A 113 -21.40 12.12 -3.43
CA VAL A 113 -22.51 12.73 -2.67
C VAL A 113 -22.06 14.00 -1.94
N HIS A 114 -20.80 14.08 -1.55
CA HIS A 114 -20.22 15.23 -0.86
C HIS A 114 -19.46 16.22 -1.76
N GLY A 115 -19.67 16.15 -3.08
CA GLY A 115 -19.25 17.18 -4.04
C GLY A 115 -18.00 16.85 -4.87
N GLY A 116 -17.44 15.66 -4.71
CA GLY A 116 -16.42 15.11 -5.61
C GLY A 116 -17.00 14.58 -6.93
N PRO A 117 -16.16 14.39 -7.95
CA PRO A 117 -16.54 13.69 -9.17
C PRO A 117 -16.82 12.20 -8.90
N LEU A 118 -17.62 11.60 -9.78
CA LEU A 118 -17.82 10.15 -9.81
C LEU A 118 -16.59 9.48 -10.41
N LEU A 119 -15.82 8.77 -9.60
CA LEU A 119 -14.57 8.14 -10.02
C LEU A 119 -14.82 6.76 -10.66
N ASP A 120 -13.89 6.35 -11.54
CA ASP A 120 -13.83 4.98 -12.04
C ASP A 120 -13.16 4.06 -11.01
N ARG A 121 -13.85 2.97 -10.68
CA ARG A 121 -13.40 2.03 -9.64
C ARG A 121 -12.10 1.33 -10.02
N ASP A 122 -11.94 0.95 -11.28
CA ASP A 122 -10.79 0.15 -11.73
C ASP A 122 -9.52 1.01 -11.79
N GLU A 123 -9.63 2.26 -12.25
CA GLU A 123 -8.55 3.25 -12.17
C GLU A 123 -8.20 3.56 -10.71
N LEU A 124 -9.20 3.76 -9.84
CA LEU A 124 -8.95 4.02 -8.41
C LEU A 124 -8.22 2.85 -7.73
N ARG A 125 -8.67 1.61 -7.99
CA ARG A 125 -8.03 0.39 -7.52
C ARG A 125 -6.60 0.27 -8.06
N TRP A 126 -6.37 0.65 -9.30
CA TRP A 126 -5.03 0.59 -9.87
C TRP A 126 -4.08 1.63 -9.25
N GLN A 127 -4.54 2.86 -8.99
CA GLN A 127 -3.76 3.86 -8.26
C GLN A 127 -3.40 3.39 -6.85
N PHE A 128 -4.33 2.71 -6.16
CA PHE A 128 -4.06 2.05 -4.87
C PHE A 128 -2.94 1.01 -4.99
N CYS A 129 -3.00 0.13 -5.99
CA CYS A 129 -1.97 -0.87 -6.24
C CYS A 129 -0.61 -0.25 -6.58
N LEU A 130 -0.57 0.80 -7.41
CA LEU A 130 0.66 1.52 -7.74
C LEU A 130 1.32 2.13 -6.50
N ALA A 131 0.53 2.75 -5.61
CA ALA A 131 1.04 3.27 -4.34
C ALA A 131 1.61 2.17 -3.46
N ALA A 132 0.96 1.01 -3.39
CA ALA A 132 1.46 -0.16 -2.66
C ALA A 132 2.78 -0.68 -3.23
N LEU A 133 2.90 -0.78 -4.56
CA LEU A 133 4.12 -1.21 -5.22
C LEU A 133 5.29 -0.26 -4.96
N VAL A 134 5.05 1.06 -5.07
CA VAL A 134 6.07 2.07 -4.78
C VAL A 134 6.49 2.03 -3.31
N GLN A 135 5.55 1.83 -2.37
CA GLN A 135 5.93 1.61 -0.98
C GLN A 135 6.75 0.32 -0.80
N GLY A 136 6.48 -0.71 -1.60
CA GLY A 136 7.27 -1.95 -1.64
C GLY A 136 8.75 -1.71 -1.95
N VAL A 137 9.05 -0.77 -2.86
CA VAL A 137 10.43 -0.31 -3.10
C VAL A 137 11.01 0.32 -1.82
N GLY A 138 10.29 1.28 -1.21
CA GLY A 138 10.75 1.98 -0.01
C GLY A 138 10.95 1.08 1.22
N LEU A 139 10.23 -0.03 1.32
CA LEU A 139 10.41 -1.02 2.39
C LEU A 139 11.76 -1.75 2.30
N LEU A 140 12.39 -1.81 1.12
CA LEU A 140 13.73 -2.38 0.99
C LEU A 140 14.77 -1.54 1.74
N ASP A 141 14.59 -0.21 1.77
CA ASP A 141 15.45 0.70 2.52
C ASP A 141 15.24 0.60 4.04
N ALA A 142 14.14 -0.03 4.49
CA ALA A 142 13.85 -0.24 5.90
C ALA A 142 14.62 -1.44 6.50
N VAL A 143 15.28 -2.28 5.70
CA VAL A 143 15.96 -3.50 6.17
C VAL A 143 17.01 -3.24 7.27
N PRO A 144 17.89 -2.22 7.18
CA PRO A 144 18.82 -1.90 8.27
C PRO A 144 18.09 -1.55 9.58
N GLN A 145 17.00 -0.79 9.49
CA GLN A 145 16.18 -0.40 10.62
C GLN A 145 15.43 -1.61 11.22
N ILE A 146 14.95 -2.54 10.39
CA ILE A 146 14.37 -3.82 10.81
C ILE A 146 15.39 -4.62 11.64
N TYR A 147 16.64 -4.74 11.18
CA TYR A 147 17.68 -5.44 11.92
C TYR A 147 18.17 -4.71 13.18
N ARG A 148 18.03 -3.38 13.21
CA ARG A 148 18.24 -2.61 14.44
C ARG A 148 17.18 -2.94 15.49
N MET A 149 15.92 -3.03 15.10
CA MET A 149 14.80 -3.33 16.01
C MET A 149 14.73 -4.80 16.42
N CYS A 150 15.03 -5.71 15.48
CA CYS A 150 15.12 -7.15 15.74
C CYS A 150 16.41 -7.72 15.09
N PRO A 151 17.49 -7.90 15.87
CA PRO A 151 18.76 -8.40 15.37
C PRO A 151 18.64 -9.72 14.60
N LYS A 152 19.41 -9.86 13.51
CA LYS A 152 19.37 -10.99 12.56
C LYS A 152 19.37 -12.37 13.25
N ARG A 153 20.10 -12.52 14.35
CA ARG A 153 20.21 -13.76 15.15
C ARG A 153 18.89 -14.26 15.76
N HIS A 154 17.87 -13.41 15.90
CA HIS A 154 16.59 -13.79 16.51
C HIS A 154 15.59 -14.36 15.50
N TRP A 155 15.70 -13.99 14.22
CA TRP A 155 14.80 -14.42 13.15
C TRP A 155 14.71 -15.95 12.96
N PRO A 156 15.78 -16.75 13.18
CA PRO A 156 15.66 -18.20 13.14
C PRO A 156 14.62 -18.80 14.11
N ALA A 157 14.32 -18.12 15.22
CA ALA A 157 13.37 -18.56 16.23
C ALA A 157 12.00 -17.89 16.14
N ILE A 158 11.81 -16.95 15.21
CA ILE A 158 10.51 -16.29 14.96
C ILE A 158 9.67 -17.22 14.09
N ARG A 159 8.45 -17.53 14.55
CA ARG A 159 7.53 -18.44 13.85
C ARG A 159 6.58 -17.70 12.92
N ASP A 160 6.07 -16.56 13.34
CA ASP A 160 5.10 -15.77 12.60
C ASP A 160 5.22 -14.29 13.00
N ARG A 161 4.42 -13.43 12.35
CA ARG A 161 4.44 -11.97 12.57
C ARG A 161 3.86 -11.53 13.93
N HIS A 162 3.17 -12.42 14.66
CA HIS A 162 2.58 -12.13 15.96
C HIS A 162 3.57 -12.38 17.12
N ASP A 163 4.77 -12.86 16.82
CA ASP A 163 5.88 -12.93 17.78
C ASP A 163 6.11 -11.58 18.46
N ALA A 164 6.25 -11.57 19.78
CA ALA A 164 6.37 -10.34 20.58
C ALA A 164 7.55 -9.45 20.12
N ARG A 165 8.61 -10.02 19.54
CA ARG A 165 9.75 -9.28 18.99
C ARG A 165 9.39 -8.45 17.75
N ILE A 166 8.27 -8.75 17.09
CA ILE A 166 7.71 -8.02 15.96
C ILE A 166 6.49 -7.20 16.41
N ALA A 167 5.54 -7.83 17.09
CA ALA A 167 4.22 -7.27 17.38
C ALA A 167 4.25 -6.18 18.47
N ALA A 168 5.13 -6.29 19.47
CA ALA A 168 5.23 -5.32 20.55
C ALA A 168 5.85 -4.00 20.05
N ASN A 169 5.70 -2.95 20.86
CA ASN A 169 6.41 -1.70 20.62
C ASN A 169 7.89 -1.89 20.98
N VAL A 170 8.78 -1.78 19.99
CA VAL A 170 10.24 -1.80 20.18
C VAL A 170 10.73 -0.35 20.26
N ASP A 171 11.43 0.01 21.34
CA ASP A 171 11.84 1.39 21.63
C ASP A 171 10.66 2.39 21.59
N GLY A 172 9.48 1.97 22.07
CA GLY A 172 8.26 2.79 22.03
C GLY A 172 7.62 2.94 20.65
N LYS A 173 8.12 2.22 19.64
CA LYS A 173 7.65 2.32 18.25
C LYS A 173 7.05 1.01 17.76
N ASN A 174 5.98 1.13 16.98
CA ASN A 174 5.32 0.02 16.31
C ASN A 174 5.88 -0.29 14.91
N THR A 175 6.97 0.37 14.53
CA THR A 175 7.41 0.42 13.13
C THR A 175 7.76 -0.95 12.56
N LEU A 176 8.30 -1.87 13.37
CA LEU A 176 8.65 -3.21 12.91
C LEU A 176 7.40 -4.02 12.51
N ARG A 177 6.33 -4.02 13.33
CA ARG A 177 5.07 -4.68 12.94
C ARG A 177 4.48 -4.08 11.67
N VAL A 178 4.55 -2.75 11.51
CA VAL A 178 4.06 -2.06 10.32
C VAL A 178 4.86 -2.47 9.09
N TYR A 179 6.19 -2.44 9.13
CA TYR A 179 7.02 -2.85 7.98
C TYR A 179 6.76 -4.28 7.55
N ILE A 180 6.70 -5.23 8.49
CA ILE A 180 6.45 -6.64 8.17
C ILE A 180 5.03 -6.85 7.66
N GLY A 181 4.01 -6.27 8.32
CA GLY A 181 2.62 -6.41 7.89
C GLY A 181 2.37 -5.82 6.50
N THR A 182 2.91 -4.64 6.24
CA THR A 182 2.82 -3.96 4.95
C THR A 182 3.49 -4.76 3.84
N PHE A 183 4.69 -5.29 4.09
CA PHE A 183 5.40 -6.13 3.13
C PHE A 183 4.60 -7.41 2.81
N VAL A 184 4.01 -8.03 3.84
CA VAL A 184 3.11 -9.19 3.65
C VAL A 184 1.92 -8.83 2.77
N ASN A 185 1.28 -7.68 2.98
CA ASN A 185 0.17 -7.22 2.15
C ASN A 185 0.60 -7.07 0.68
N ILE A 186 1.70 -6.37 0.42
CA ILE A 186 2.21 -6.15 -0.95
C ILE A 186 2.55 -7.47 -1.62
N CYS A 187 3.24 -8.38 -0.93
CA CYS A 187 3.56 -9.70 -1.50
C CYS A 187 2.32 -10.54 -1.80
N SER A 188 1.30 -10.48 -0.94
CA SER A 188 0.04 -11.20 -1.14
C SER A 188 -0.74 -10.60 -2.32
N MET A 189 -0.82 -9.27 -2.42
CA MET A 189 -1.37 -8.57 -3.58
C MET A 189 -0.67 -8.98 -4.88
N ILE A 190 0.67 -9.02 -4.88
CA ILE A 190 1.44 -9.45 -6.07
C ILE A 190 1.10 -10.89 -6.45
N SER A 191 0.94 -11.77 -5.46
CA SER A 191 0.67 -13.20 -5.70
C SER A 191 -0.75 -13.47 -6.18
N GLU A 192 -1.74 -12.68 -5.75
CA GLU A 192 -3.16 -13.05 -5.87
C GLU A 192 -3.95 -12.11 -6.80
N TRP A 193 -3.50 -10.87 -7.01
CA TRP A 193 -4.27 -9.86 -7.75
C TRP A 193 -3.82 -9.65 -9.20
N GLY A 194 -2.97 -10.54 -9.75
CA GLY A 194 -2.49 -10.42 -11.14
C GLY A 194 -1.70 -9.12 -11.40
N ILE A 195 -1.02 -8.62 -10.36
CA ILE A 195 -0.25 -7.38 -10.41
C ILE A 195 0.86 -7.41 -11.47
N PRO A 196 1.65 -8.49 -11.64
CA PRO A 196 2.72 -8.50 -12.64
C PRO A 196 2.21 -8.23 -14.05
N GLU A 197 1.13 -8.90 -14.45
CA GLU A 197 0.54 -8.75 -15.80
C GLU A 197 -0.13 -7.39 -15.98
N ARG A 198 -0.82 -6.87 -14.95
CA ARG A 198 -1.42 -5.53 -15.01
C ARG A 198 -0.36 -4.43 -15.08
N PHE A 199 0.72 -4.57 -14.32
CA PHE A 199 1.82 -3.62 -14.30
C PHE A 199 2.57 -3.58 -15.63
N ASP A 200 2.79 -4.74 -16.25
CA ASP A 200 3.41 -4.81 -17.59
C ASP A 200 2.59 -4.06 -18.64
N ARG A 201 1.26 -4.25 -18.65
CA ARG A 201 0.34 -3.48 -19.50
C ARG A 201 0.36 -1.99 -19.19
N TRP A 202 0.40 -1.64 -17.90
CA TRP A 202 0.50 -0.24 -17.48
C TRP A 202 1.78 0.43 -17.98
N VAL A 203 2.91 -0.29 -17.99
CA VAL A 203 4.15 0.23 -18.59
C VAL A 203 3.96 0.54 -20.07
N ASP A 204 3.28 -0.30 -20.83
CA ASP A 204 2.97 -0.04 -22.24
C ASP A 204 2.03 1.16 -22.41
N GLU A 205 1.02 1.29 -21.54
CA GLU A 205 0.11 2.45 -21.50
C GLU A 205 0.88 3.76 -21.26
N VAL A 206 1.77 3.78 -20.28
CA VAL A 206 2.62 4.94 -19.97
C VAL A 206 3.53 5.28 -21.13
N VAL A 207 4.18 4.28 -21.74
CA VAL A 207 5.05 4.47 -22.91
C VAL A 207 4.27 5.07 -24.08
N ALA A 208 3.08 4.54 -24.35
CA ALA A 208 2.22 5.05 -25.42
C ALA A 208 1.75 6.49 -25.15
N LEU A 209 1.37 6.82 -23.91
CA LEU A 209 0.86 8.14 -23.54
C LEU A 209 1.95 9.21 -23.49
N THR A 210 3.16 8.87 -23.08
CA THR A 210 4.25 9.84 -22.88
C THR A 210 5.23 9.91 -24.06
N GLY A 211 5.20 8.92 -24.95
CA GLY A 211 6.18 8.78 -26.04
C GLY A 211 7.59 8.43 -25.58
N MET A 212 7.77 8.10 -24.30
CA MET A 212 9.07 7.72 -23.76
C MET A 212 9.48 6.31 -24.21
N ALA A 213 10.78 6.02 -24.25
CA ALA A 213 11.24 4.66 -24.45
C ALA A 213 10.95 3.79 -23.22
N ARG A 214 10.58 2.51 -23.45
CA ARG A 214 10.45 1.53 -22.38
C ARG A 214 11.81 1.36 -21.66
N LYS A 215 11.81 1.50 -20.33
CA LYS A 215 13.04 1.43 -19.53
C LYS A 215 13.53 -0.02 -19.48
N SER A 216 14.80 -0.22 -19.78
CA SER A 216 15.47 -1.52 -19.60
C SER A 216 15.93 -1.66 -18.16
N VAL A 217 15.53 -2.76 -17.50
CA VAL A 217 15.88 -3.04 -16.11
C VAL A 217 16.62 -4.36 -16.05
N LEU A 218 17.87 -4.31 -15.60
CA LEU A 218 18.70 -5.50 -15.38
C LEU A 218 18.52 -5.95 -13.93
N VAL A 219 18.02 -7.17 -13.77
CA VAL A 219 17.86 -7.82 -12.47
C VAL A 219 18.97 -8.86 -12.36
N PRO A 220 19.98 -8.65 -11.49
CA PRO A 220 21.07 -9.59 -11.29
C PRO A 220 20.62 -10.89 -10.60
#